data_AF-A0A9Q8LJ96-F1
#
_entry.id   AF-A0A9Q8LJ96-F1
#
_cell.length_a   1.000
_cell.length_b   1.000
_cell.length_c   1.000
_cell.angle_alpha   90.00
_cell.angle_beta   90.00
_cell.angle_gamma   90.00
#
_symmetry.space_group_name_H-M   'P 1'
#
loop_
_entity.id
_entity.type
_entity.pdbx_description
1 polymer ?
#
loop_
_entity_poly.entity_id
_entity_poly.type
_entity_poly.pdbx_seq_one_letter_code
_entity_poly.pdbx_strand_id
1 'polypeptide(L)'
;MTFQNEILGTTTDLKSTQPMDFLLNNIPEDFAIMTRSPETGLYSFRGGIIMGSLGWDLGSKIGLQLHEIHTPVPDYKEKMQFLMDRFFAKMPTDKPIQRGSWGLEVDKPMYLPLDECLPSHGEQDPDLTIDRVHLRVDWQTLRRLPLSGAIVFNFKCLLTPATELRDEPYIPSLLLKLLKEGRENLMAYKGHQTDHVTIPALEVYEKEQLEKGLIEKDWDPHTLDESPSFPGWREKWRRQQGV
;
A
#
# COMPACT_ATOMS: atom_id res chain seq x y z
N MET A 1 -9.27 30.61 -11.84
CA MET A 1 -9.57 30.35 -10.41
C MET A 1 -8.26 29.87 -9.88
N THR A 2 -7.73 30.49 -8.85
CA THR A 2 -6.35 30.29 -8.48
C THR A 2 -6.25 29.42 -7.24
N PHE A 3 -5.41 28.39 -7.30
CA PHE A 3 -5.03 27.57 -6.15
C PHE A 3 -3.66 28.03 -5.64
N GLN A 4 -3.53 28.16 -4.32
CA GLN A 4 -2.26 28.47 -3.66
C GLN A 4 -1.86 27.26 -2.81
N ASN A 5 -0.66 26.75 -3.05
CA ASN A 5 -0.07 25.68 -2.27
C ASN A 5 0.99 26.28 -1.34
N GLU A 6 0.65 26.53 -0.09
CA GLU A 6 1.58 27.14 0.88
C GLU A 6 2.73 26.20 1.25
N ILE A 7 2.53 24.87 1.16
CA ILE A 7 3.56 23.87 1.45
C ILE A 7 4.67 23.94 0.40
N LEU A 8 4.31 24.11 -0.87
CA LEU A 8 5.27 24.18 -1.98
C LEU A 8 5.65 25.61 -2.39
N GLY A 9 4.95 26.63 -1.85
CA GLY A 9 5.11 28.02 -2.26
C GLY A 9 4.68 28.31 -3.70
N THR A 10 3.78 27.48 -4.27
CA THR A 10 3.36 27.58 -5.68
C THR A 10 1.95 28.13 -5.83
N THR A 11 1.67 28.68 -7.02
CA THR A 11 0.34 29.20 -7.39
C THR A 11 -0.03 28.69 -8.78
N THR A 12 -1.24 28.14 -8.91
CA THR A 12 -1.72 27.51 -10.15
C THR A 12 -3.06 28.10 -10.57
N ASP A 13 -3.18 28.56 -11.83
CA ASP A 13 -4.50 28.91 -12.40
C ASP A 13 -5.21 27.66 -12.92
N LEU A 14 -6.21 27.23 -12.16
CA LEU A 14 -7.02 26.03 -12.44
C LEU A 14 -7.83 26.14 -13.74
N LYS A 15 -7.97 27.34 -14.33
CA LYS A 15 -8.67 27.49 -15.62
C LYS A 15 -7.79 27.12 -16.82
N SER A 16 -6.47 27.24 -16.68
CA SER A 16 -5.52 27.00 -17.78
C SER A 16 -4.71 25.71 -17.60
N THR A 17 -4.59 25.19 -16.38
CA THR A 17 -3.83 23.98 -16.09
C THR A 17 -4.68 22.72 -16.29
N GLN A 18 -4.11 21.71 -16.94
CA GLN A 18 -4.78 20.41 -17.09
C GLN A 18 -5.01 19.77 -15.71
N PRO A 19 -6.17 19.15 -15.45
CA PRO A 19 -6.47 18.62 -14.12
C PRO A 19 -5.48 17.57 -13.60
N MET A 20 -4.95 16.69 -14.48
CA MET A 20 -3.96 15.70 -14.07
C MET A 20 -2.62 16.35 -13.72
N ASP A 21 -2.16 17.33 -14.50
CA ASP A 21 -0.95 18.08 -14.18
C ASP A 21 -1.08 18.83 -12.85
N PHE A 22 -2.27 19.36 -12.56
CA PHE A 22 -2.54 19.95 -11.25
C PHE A 22 -2.36 18.93 -10.12
N LEU A 23 -2.95 17.74 -10.25
CA LEU A 23 -2.82 16.68 -9.25
C LEU A 23 -1.36 16.26 -9.07
N LEU A 24 -0.65 15.94 -10.16
CA LEU A 24 0.76 15.53 -10.13
C LEU A 24 1.65 16.51 -9.38
N ASN A 25 1.43 17.81 -9.59
CA ASN A 25 2.29 18.86 -9.03
C ASN A 25 1.93 19.28 -7.59
N ASN A 26 0.80 18.81 -7.05
CA ASN A 26 0.31 19.29 -5.75
C ASN A 26 -0.04 18.18 -4.76
N ILE A 27 -0.32 16.97 -5.25
CA ILE A 27 -0.82 15.86 -4.45
C ILE A 27 0.16 14.69 -4.58
N PRO A 28 0.69 14.15 -3.47
CA PRO A 28 1.73 13.11 -3.51
C PRO A 28 1.20 11.72 -3.87
N GLU A 29 -0.11 11.51 -3.84
CA GLU A 29 -0.74 10.25 -4.24
C GLU A 29 -0.70 10.03 -5.76
N ASP A 30 -0.55 8.77 -6.16
CA ASP A 30 -0.91 8.30 -7.49
C ASP A 30 -2.43 8.27 -7.65
N PHE A 31 -2.90 8.38 -8.90
CA PHE A 31 -4.32 8.38 -9.24
C PHE A 31 -4.60 7.39 -10.37
N ALA A 32 -5.56 6.49 -10.15
CA ALA A 32 -6.15 5.66 -11.18
C ALA A 32 -7.66 5.94 -11.28
N ILE A 33 -8.12 6.33 -12.46
CA ILE A 33 -9.51 6.67 -12.73
C ILE A 33 -10.16 5.55 -13.51
N MET A 34 -11.15 4.92 -12.89
CA MET A 34 -11.95 3.88 -13.50
C MET A 34 -13.33 4.40 -13.90
N THR A 35 -13.73 4.15 -15.14
CA THR A 35 -15.04 4.56 -15.65
C THR A 35 -15.90 3.34 -15.90
N ARG A 36 -17.20 3.48 -15.64
CA ARG A 36 -18.19 2.44 -15.89
C ARG A 36 -18.56 2.38 -17.38
N SER A 37 -18.47 1.21 -18.00
CA SER A 37 -19.03 0.97 -19.33
C SER A 37 -20.55 0.99 -19.26
N PRO A 38 -21.24 1.74 -20.14
CA PRO A 38 -22.70 1.71 -20.23
C PRO A 38 -23.22 0.39 -20.82
N GLU A 39 -22.42 -0.33 -21.62
CA GLU A 39 -22.78 -1.60 -22.26
C GLU A 39 -22.74 -2.78 -21.28
N THR A 40 -21.64 -2.90 -20.52
CA THR A 40 -21.42 -4.05 -19.62
C THR A 40 -21.73 -3.73 -18.16
N GLY A 41 -21.72 -2.45 -17.79
CA GLY A 41 -21.83 -1.99 -16.41
C GLY A 41 -20.57 -2.20 -15.57
N LEU A 42 -19.48 -2.71 -16.15
CA LEU A 42 -18.20 -2.97 -15.49
C LEU A 42 -17.28 -1.74 -15.56
N TYR A 43 -16.34 -1.66 -14.62
CA TYR A 43 -15.38 -0.57 -14.54
C TYR A 43 -14.06 -0.94 -15.20
N SER A 44 -13.55 -0.04 -16.03
CA SER A 44 -12.23 -0.15 -16.67
C SER A 44 -11.36 1.03 -16.31
N PHE A 45 -10.05 0.80 -16.19
CA PHE A 45 -9.07 1.84 -15.95
C PHE A 45 -8.86 2.70 -17.20
N ARG A 46 -9.16 4.00 -17.15
CA ARG A 46 -9.16 4.87 -18.34
C ARG A 46 -8.22 6.07 -18.29
N GLY A 47 -7.59 6.34 -17.17
CA GLY A 47 -6.59 7.41 -17.08
C GLY A 47 -6.05 7.53 -15.67
N GLY A 48 -4.81 7.99 -15.53
CA GLY A 48 -4.16 8.04 -14.24
C GLY A 48 -2.77 8.66 -14.28
N ILE A 49 -2.22 8.84 -13.09
CA ILE A 49 -0.82 9.18 -12.81
C ILE A 49 -0.32 8.06 -11.92
N ILE A 50 0.59 7.23 -12.43
CA ILE A 50 1.13 6.07 -11.73
C ILE A 50 2.65 6.23 -11.67
N MET A 51 3.16 6.71 -10.53
CA MET A 51 4.56 7.03 -10.28
C MET A 51 5.13 6.25 -9.08
N GLY A 52 4.27 5.48 -8.40
CA GLY A 52 4.58 4.78 -7.17
C GLY A 52 4.32 3.27 -7.25
N SER A 53 4.27 2.64 -8.43
CA SER A 53 3.94 1.22 -8.60
C SER A 53 5.16 0.29 -8.62
N LEU A 54 5.00 -0.94 -8.13
CA LEU A 54 5.96 -2.04 -8.30
C LEU A 54 5.35 -3.15 -9.16
N GLY A 55 6.08 -3.62 -10.15
CA GLY A 55 5.69 -4.75 -10.99
C GLY A 55 4.61 -4.42 -12.03
N TRP A 56 4.28 -3.13 -12.24
CA TRP A 56 3.35 -2.69 -13.28
C TRP A 56 3.49 -1.19 -13.53
N ASP A 57 2.96 -0.73 -14.66
CA ASP A 57 2.90 0.68 -15.05
C ASP A 57 1.53 1.05 -15.65
N LEU A 58 1.29 2.35 -15.91
CA LEU A 58 0.03 2.81 -16.50
C LEU A 58 -0.28 2.11 -17.83
N GLY A 59 0.71 1.97 -18.72
CA GLY A 59 0.55 1.42 -20.07
C GLY A 59 0.12 -0.04 -20.08
N SER A 60 0.65 -0.84 -19.15
CA SER A 60 0.35 -2.27 -19.00
C SER A 60 -1.06 -2.54 -18.47
N LYS A 61 -1.73 -1.54 -17.87
CA LYS A 61 -3.04 -1.70 -17.22
C LYS A 61 -4.15 -0.82 -17.81
N ILE A 62 -3.84 0.24 -18.54
CA ILE A 62 -4.86 1.13 -19.11
C ILE A 62 -5.75 0.39 -20.10
N GLY A 63 -7.05 0.64 -20.04
CA GLY A 63 -8.08 -0.04 -20.83
C GLY A 63 -8.64 -1.31 -20.19
N LEU A 64 -7.89 -1.95 -19.29
CA LEU A 64 -8.29 -3.20 -18.64
C LEU A 64 -9.43 -3.00 -17.62
N GLN A 65 -10.25 -4.03 -17.47
CA GLN A 65 -11.24 -4.16 -16.40
C GLN A 65 -10.57 -4.58 -15.09
N LEU A 66 -11.30 -4.39 -13.99
CA LEU A 66 -10.77 -4.68 -12.66
C LEU A 66 -10.21 -6.11 -12.52
N HIS A 67 -10.92 -7.11 -13.03
CA HIS A 67 -10.47 -8.50 -12.95
C HIS A 67 -9.25 -8.80 -13.83
N GLU A 68 -9.13 -8.14 -14.99
CA GLU A 68 -8.00 -8.29 -15.89
C GLU A 68 -6.72 -7.71 -15.27
N ILE A 69 -6.83 -6.55 -14.61
CA ILE A 69 -5.73 -5.91 -13.86
C ILE A 69 -5.19 -6.86 -12.78
N HIS A 70 -6.11 -7.51 -12.05
CA HIS A 70 -5.82 -8.38 -10.91
C HIS A 70 -5.57 -9.85 -11.28
N THR A 71 -5.45 -10.19 -12.57
CA THR A 71 -5.12 -11.55 -13.02
C THR A 71 -3.94 -12.19 -12.27
N PRO A 72 -2.84 -11.47 -11.95
CA PRO A 72 -1.71 -12.06 -11.23
C PRO A 72 -1.97 -12.34 -9.74
N VAL A 73 -3.05 -11.80 -9.16
CA VAL A 73 -3.31 -11.88 -7.72
C VAL A 73 -3.95 -13.23 -7.39
N PRO A 74 -3.33 -14.06 -6.52
CA PRO A 74 -3.87 -15.36 -6.16
C PRO A 74 -5.28 -15.26 -5.57
N ASP A 75 -6.13 -16.24 -5.89
CA ASP A 75 -7.54 -16.34 -5.48
C ASP A 75 -8.46 -15.19 -5.94
N TYR A 76 -7.98 -14.20 -6.69
CA TYR A 76 -8.80 -13.03 -7.03
C TYR A 76 -10.02 -13.44 -7.85
N LYS A 77 -9.81 -14.22 -8.91
CA LYS A 77 -10.87 -14.65 -9.83
C LYS A 77 -11.92 -15.48 -9.11
N GLU A 78 -11.48 -16.42 -8.28
CA GLU A 78 -12.35 -17.41 -7.63
C GLU A 78 -13.09 -16.84 -6.42
N LYS A 79 -12.45 -15.96 -5.64
CA LYS A 79 -12.99 -15.51 -4.34
C LYS A 79 -13.41 -14.03 -4.32
N MET A 80 -12.79 -13.18 -5.12
CA MET A 80 -12.90 -11.72 -4.97
C MET A 80 -13.63 -11.03 -6.13
N GLN A 81 -13.49 -11.52 -7.36
CA GLN A 81 -13.97 -10.83 -8.56
C GLN A 81 -15.44 -10.41 -8.44
N PHE A 82 -16.35 -11.35 -8.17
CA PHE A 82 -17.78 -11.05 -8.07
C PHE A 82 -18.10 -10.03 -6.96
N LEU A 83 -17.43 -10.15 -5.81
CA LEU A 83 -17.62 -9.24 -4.68
C LEU A 83 -17.13 -7.84 -5.02
N MET A 84 -15.99 -7.73 -5.70
CA MET A 84 -15.39 -6.46 -6.12
C MET A 84 -16.20 -5.78 -7.21
N ASP A 85 -16.65 -6.50 -8.23
CA ASP A 85 -17.53 -5.96 -9.28
C ASP A 85 -18.83 -5.41 -8.66
N ARG A 86 -19.41 -6.15 -7.70
CA ARG A 86 -20.61 -5.70 -6.97
C ARG A 86 -20.31 -4.48 -6.09
N PHE A 87 -19.16 -4.45 -5.43
CA PHE A 87 -18.73 -3.33 -4.60
C PHE A 87 -18.57 -2.06 -5.46
N PHE A 88 -17.82 -2.15 -6.56
CA PHE A 88 -17.62 -1.06 -7.51
C PHE A 88 -18.94 -0.59 -8.13
N ALA A 89 -19.91 -1.49 -8.38
CA ALA A 89 -21.22 -1.09 -8.88
C ALA A 89 -22.07 -0.35 -7.84
N LYS A 90 -22.00 -0.73 -6.56
CA LYS A 90 -22.87 -0.20 -5.48
C LYS A 90 -22.24 0.90 -4.62
N MET A 91 -20.95 1.18 -4.78
CA MET A 91 -20.23 2.17 -3.98
C MET A 91 -20.93 3.54 -4.00
N PRO A 92 -21.37 4.10 -2.87
CA PRO A 92 -22.01 5.41 -2.86
C PRO A 92 -20.96 6.53 -2.95
N THR A 93 -21.40 7.75 -3.26
CA THR A 93 -20.53 8.92 -3.46
C THR A 93 -20.08 9.58 -2.16
N ASP A 94 -20.75 9.28 -1.05
CA ASP A 94 -20.58 9.86 0.28
C ASP A 94 -19.86 8.93 1.28
N LYS A 95 -19.53 7.69 0.88
CA LYS A 95 -18.78 6.73 1.71
C LYS A 95 -17.50 6.26 1.00
N PRO A 96 -16.46 7.12 0.93
CA PRO A 96 -15.15 6.67 0.49
C PRO A 96 -14.59 5.63 1.45
N ILE A 97 -13.70 4.79 0.96
CA ILE A 97 -13.00 3.79 1.78
C ILE A 97 -11.50 4.03 1.72
N GLN A 98 -10.79 3.54 2.74
CA GLN A 98 -9.34 3.51 2.78
C GLN A 98 -8.85 2.14 3.25
N ARG A 99 -7.66 1.74 2.82
CA ARG A 99 -7.00 0.49 3.20
C ARG A 99 -5.49 0.58 2.98
N GLY A 100 -4.73 -0.31 3.60
CA GLY A 100 -3.32 -0.54 3.27
C GLY A 100 -3.16 -1.85 2.51
N SER A 101 -2.45 -1.83 1.39
CA SER A 101 -1.72 -3.01 0.91
C SER A 101 -0.29 -2.92 1.40
N TRP A 102 0.36 -4.04 1.69
CA TRP A 102 1.70 -4.03 2.28
C TRP A 102 2.63 -5.07 1.65
N GLY A 103 3.93 -4.84 1.75
CA GLY A 103 5.01 -5.75 1.35
C GLY A 103 6.32 -5.36 2.04
N LEU A 104 7.34 -6.21 1.94
CA LEU A 104 8.69 -5.92 2.42
C LEU A 104 9.61 -5.72 1.23
N GLU A 105 10.24 -4.55 1.17
CA GLU A 105 11.09 -4.15 0.05
C GLU A 105 12.51 -3.87 0.53
N VAL A 106 13.47 -4.12 -0.36
CA VAL A 106 14.86 -3.72 -0.17
C VAL A 106 15.01 -2.25 -0.58
N ASP A 107 15.63 -1.46 0.28
CA ASP A 107 15.77 -0.02 0.19
C ASP A 107 14.41 0.71 0.06
N LYS A 108 14.32 1.71 -0.81
CA LYS A 108 13.15 2.59 -0.95
C LYS A 108 12.65 2.66 -2.39
N PRO A 109 12.23 1.54 -2.99
CA PRO A 109 11.79 1.53 -4.37
C PRO A 109 10.44 2.24 -4.46
N MET A 110 10.43 3.40 -5.10
CA MET A 110 9.21 4.17 -5.34
C MET A 110 8.48 3.63 -6.57
N TYR A 111 9.22 3.40 -7.66
CA TYR A 111 8.70 2.92 -8.94
C TYR A 111 9.61 1.83 -9.50
N LEU A 112 9.04 0.66 -9.82
CA LEU A 112 9.71 -0.42 -10.54
C LEU A 112 8.73 -1.00 -11.56
N PRO A 113 8.98 -0.84 -12.88
CA PRO A 113 8.14 -1.46 -13.90
C PRO A 113 8.29 -2.99 -13.89
N LEU A 114 7.37 -3.70 -14.53
CA LEU A 114 7.29 -5.16 -14.51
C LEU A 114 8.63 -5.84 -14.87
N ASP A 115 9.30 -5.35 -15.91
CA ASP A 115 10.54 -5.96 -16.43
C ASP A 115 11.71 -5.89 -15.44
N GLU A 116 11.67 -4.97 -14.47
CA GLU A 116 12.70 -4.79 -13.43
C GLU A 116 12.38 -5.53 -12.13
N CYS A 117 11.12 -5.95 -11.91
CA CYS A 117 10.71 -6.76 -10.75
C CYS A 117 10.97 -8.26 -10.93
N LEU A 118 11.10 -8.74 -12.18
CA LEU A 118 11.20 -10.17 -12.50
C LEU A 118 12.41 -10.93 -11.88
N PRO A 119 13.58 -10.32 -11.61
CA PRO A 119 14.69 -11.03 -10.97
C PRO A 119 14.57 -11.21 -9.45
N SER A 120 13.78 -10.39 -8.73
CA SER A 120 14.00 -10.15 -7.30
C SER A 120 13.13 -10.95 -6.33
N HIS A 121 12.02 -11.57 -6.75
CA HIS A 121 11.08 -12.17 -5.80
C HIS A 121 11.57 -13.46 -5.11
N GLY A 122 12.73 -14.02 -5.48
CA GLY A 122 13.26 -15.26 -4.93
C GLY A 122 14.76 -15.31 -4.62
N GLU A 123 15.60 -14.44 -5.20
CA GLU A 123 17.03 -14.42 -4.90
C GLU A 123 17.29 -13.58 -3.64
N GLN A 124 17.75 -14.26 -2.58
CA GLN A 124 18.14 -13.61 -1.34
C GLN A 124 19.60 -13.16 -1.43
N ASP A 125 19.81 -11.84 -1.38
CA ASP A 125 21.14 -11.24 -1.30
C ASP A 125 21.78 -11.61 0.07
N PRO A 126 22.90 -12.35 0.10
CA PRO A 126 23.55 -12.75 1.35
C PRO A 126 24.14 -11.56 2.13
N ASP A 127 24.39 -10.43 1.46
CA ASP A 127 24.90 -9.20 2.06
C ASP A 127 23.78 -8.23 2.47
N LEU A 128 22.51 -8.61 2.26
CA LEU A 128 21.37 -7.83 2.73
C LEU A 128 21.40 -7.72 4.26
N THR A 129 21.11 -6.53 4.76
CA THR A 129 21.00 -6.24 6.18
C THR A 129 19.64 -5.64 6.50
N ILE A 130 19.20 -5.80 7.76
CA ILE A 130 17.85 -5.35 8.19
C ILE A 130 17.64 -3.84 8.05
N ASP A 131 18.70 -3.02 8.10
CA ASP A 131 18.63 -1.57 7.92
C ASP A 131 18.26 -1.14 6.50
N ARG A 132 18.42 -2.03 5.52
CA ARG A 132 17.97 -1.81 4.14
C ARG A 132 16.54 -2.27 3.92
N VAL A 133 15.95 -3.07 4.80
CA VAL A 133 14.57 -3.55 4.62
C VAL A 133 13.56 -2.51 5.07
N HIS A 134 12.54 -2.28 4.26
CA HIS A 134 11.44 -1.37 4.55
C HIS A 134 10.09 -2.10 4.44
N LEU A 135 9.23 -1.88 5.43
CA LEU A 135 7.81 -2.15 5.31
C LEU A 135 7.20 -1.11 4.38
N ARG A 136 6.87 -1.55 3.17
CA ARG A 136 6.14 -0.76 2.20
C ARG A 136 4.64 -0.91 2.45
N VAL A 137 3.94 0.21 2.61
CA VAL A 137 2.48 0.27 2.66
C VAL A 137 1.99 1.20 1.55
N ASP A 138 1.24 0.65 0.60
CA ASP A 138 0.45 1.45 -0.32
C ASP A 138 -0.85 1.83 0.41
N TRP A 139 -0.89 3.06 0.92
CA TRP A 139 -2.09 3.61 1.54
C TRP A 139 -3.07 4.02 0.46
N GLN A 140 -4.13 3.24 0.31
CA GLN A 140 -5.08 3.31 -0.78
C GLN A 140 -6.36 3.97 -0.30
N THR A 141 -6.92 4.88 -1.10
CA THR A 141 -8.31 5.29 -0.94
C THR A 141 -9.09 5.09 -2.22
N LEU A 142 -10.40 4.88 -2.07
CA LEU A 142 -11.32 4.69 -3.17
C LEU A 142 -12.48 5.66 -2.98
N ARG A 143 -12.84 6.39 -4.03
CA ARG A 143 -13.98 7.32 -4.01
C ARG A 143 -14.71 7.36 -5.34
N ARG A 144 -16.04 7.31 -5.30
CA ARG A 144 -16.87 7.58 -6.48
C ARG A 144 -17.12 9.09 -6.65
N LEU A 145 -16.89 9.60 -7.87
CA LEU A 145 -17.17 10.97 -8.24
C LEU A 145 -18.69 11.16 -8.50
N PRO A 146 -19.31 12.21 -7.94
CA PRO A 146 -20.76 12.36 -7.97
C PRO A 146 -21.35 12.66 -9.35
N LEU A 147 -20.60 13.33 -10.23
CA LEU A 147 -21.09 13.75 -11.55
C LEU A 147 -20.87 12.67 -12.62
N SER A 148 -19.67 12.10 -12.69
CA SER A 148 -19.31 11.13 -13.72
C SER A 148 -19.62 9.68 -13.32
N GLY A 149 -19.81 9.40 -12.03
CA GLY A 149 -19.86 8.04 -11.51
C GLY A 149 -18.53 7.28 -11.60
N ALA A 150 -17.46 7.92 -12.08
CA ALA A 150 -16.13 7.32 -12.11
C ALA A 150 -15.64 7.02 -10.69
N ILE A 151 -14.86 5.96 -10.55
CA ILE A 151 -14.21 5.60 -9.29
C ILE A 151 -12.74 5.98 -9.39
N VAL A 152 -12.30 6.80 -8.45
CA VAL A 152 -10.90 7.18 -8.28
C VAL A 152 -10.30 6.26 -7.23
N PHE A 153 -9.31 5.48 -7.64
CA PHE A 153 -8.39 4.77 -6.77
C PHE A 153 -7.12 5.58 -6.67
N ASN A 154 -6.80 6.06 -5.49
CA ASN A 154 -5.55 6.76 -5.23
C ASN A 154 -4.72 5.98 -4.24
N PHE A 155 -3.41 6.07 -4.34
CA PHE A 155 -2.53 5.44 -3.38
C PHE A 155 -1.25 6.22 -3.18
N LYS A 156 -0.75 6.17 -1.94
CA LYS A 156 0.56 6.71 -1.58
C LYS A 156 1.42 5.60 -1.02
N CYS A 157 2.60 5.40 -1.60
CA CYS A 157 3.61 4.52 -1.05
C CYS A 157 4.21 5.16 0.20
N LEU A 158 4.16 4.44 1.32
CA LEU A 158 4.82 4.75 2.58
C LEU A 158 5.88 3.67 2.83
N LEU A 159 7.09 4.09 3.17
CA LEU A 159 8.23 3.18 3.40
C LEU A 159 8.73 3.40 4.82
N THR A 160 8.45 2.45 5.70
CA THR A 160 8.89 2.47 7.10
C THR A 160 10.09 1.52 7.25
N PRO A 161 11.27 1.97 7.71
CA PRO A 161 12.39 1.08 7.97
C PRO A 161 11.98 -0.05 8.91
N ALA A 162 12.31 -1.30 8.57
CA ALA A 162 11.94 -2.46 9.39
C ALA A 162 12.56 -2.40 10.80
N THR A 163 13.68 -1.69 10.95
CA THR A 163 14.33 -1.41 12.24
C THR A 163 13.49 -0.53 13.17
N GLU A 164 12.60 0.31 12.63
CA GLU A 164 11.69 1.12 13.45
C GLU A 164 10.63 0.27 14.16
N LEU A 165 10.30 -0.92 13.66
CA LEU A 165 9.27 -1.78 14.26
C LEU A 165 9.69 -2.29 15.65
N ARG A 166 10.98 -2.24 15.97
CA ARG A 166 11.55 -2.74 17.23
C ARG A 166 10.88 -2.13 18.47
N ASP A 167 10.49 -0.86 18.42
CA ASP A 167 9.83 -0.14 19.51
C ASP A 167 8.33 0.09 19.30
N GLU A 168 7.69 -0.64 18.36
CA GLU A 168 6.25 -0.62 18.13
C GLU A 168 5.60 -1.84 18.78
N PRO A 169 4.95 -1.71 19.95
CA PRO A 169 4.34 -2.84 20.64
C PRO A 169 3.45 -3.67 19.72
N TYR A 170 3.55 -4.99 19.82
CA TYR A 170 2.76 -6.00 19.09
C TYR A 170 3.06 -6.12 17.59
N ILE A 171 3.58 -5.09 16.94
CA ILE A 171 3.78 -5.06 15.49
C ILE A 171 4.79 -6.12 15.01
N PRO A 172 5.98 -6.29 15.63
CA PRO A 172 6.91 -7.35 15.23
C PRO A 172 6.30 -8.75 15.30
N SER A 173 5.57 -9.06 16.37
CA SER A 173 4.90 -10.35 16.56
C SER A 173 3.82 -10.61 15.51
N LEU A 174 3.04 -9.58 15.14
CA LEU A 174 2.04 -9.70 14.07
C LEU A 174 2.68 -9.96 12.71
N LEU A 175 3.71 -9.19 12.37
CA LEU A 175 4.41 -9.37 11.10
C LEU A 175 5.11 -10.73 11.05
N LEU A 176 5.71 -11.17 12.16
CA LEU A 176 6.33 -12.49 12.28
C LEU A 176 5.33 -13.62 12.07
N LYS A 177 4.14 -13.55 12.68
CA LYS A 177 3.05 -14.51 12.46
C LYS A 177 2.62 -14.54 11.00
N LEU A 178 2.47 -13.38 10.35
CA LEU A 178 2.10 -13.30 8.94
C LEU A 178 3.16 -13.91 8.02
N LEU A 179 4.45 -13.68 8.29
CA LEU A 179 5.55 -14.23 7.49
C LEU A 179 5.68 -15.75 7.66
N LYS A 180 5.43 -16.29 8.86
CA LYS A 180 5.55 -17.73 9.14
C LYS A 180 4.31 -18.55 8.81
N GLU A 181 3.13 -17.98 9.02
CA GLU A 181 1.84 -18.70 8.97
C GLU A 181 0.91 -18.18 7.87
N GLY A 182 1.34 -17.16 7.12
CA GLY A 182 0.60 -16.64 5.98
C GLY A 182 0.32 -17.72 4.93
N ARG A 183 -0.80 -17.57 4.21
CA ARG A 183 -1.15 -18.53 3.15
C ARG A 183 -0.06 -18.55 2.09
N GLU A 184 0.51 -19.73 1.84
CA GLU A 184 1.68 -19.94 0.98
C GLU A 184 1.58 -19.24 -0.37
N ASN A 185 0.46 -19.38 -1.08
CA ASN A 185 0.27 -18.75 -2.39
C ASN A 185 0.30 -17.21 -2.35
N LEU A 186 -0.21 -16.60 -1.28
CA LEU A 186 -0.18 -15.15 -1.10
C LEU A 186 1.20 -14.66 -0.69
N MET A 187 1.92 -15.42 0.15
CA MET A 187 3.27 -15.07 0.57
C MET A 187 4.24 -15.21 -0.60
N ALA A 188 4.13 -16.28 -1.40
CA ALA A 188 4.91 -16.45 -2.61
C ALA A 188 4.67 -15.33 -3.64
N TYR A 189 3.42 -14.86 -3.76
CA TYR A 189 3.10 -13.68 -4.60
C TYR A 189 3.74 -12.39 -4.09
N LYS A 190 3.88 -12.22 -2.76
CA LYS A 190 4.57 -11.07 -2.15
C LYS A 190 6.10 -11.18 -2.27
N GLY A 191 6.62 -12.38 -2.43
CA GLY A 191 8.05 -12.68 -2.52
C GLY A 191 8.70 -12.93 -1.16
N HIS A 192 9.86 -13.59 -1.20
CA HIS A 192 10.62 -14.04 -0.02
C HIS A 192 12.02 -13.42 0.08
N GLN A 193 12.26 -12.36 -0.71
CA GLN A 193 13.58 -11.73 -0.92
C GLN A 193 14.22 -11.15 0.35
N THR A 194 13.43 -10.88 1.39
CA THR A 194 13.89 -10.28 2.65
C THR A 194 13.76 -11.20 3.86
N ASP A 195 13.21 -12.41 3.69
CA ASP A 195 12.78 -13.25 4.81
C ASP A 195 13.96 -13.69 5.69
N HIS A 196 15.11 -13.98 5.09
CA HIS A 196 16.32 -14.46 5.77
C HIS A 196 16.92 -13.45 6.75
N VAL A 197 16.65 -12.15 6.57
CA VAL A 197 17.08 -11.09 7.49
C VAL A 197 15.93 -10.57 8.35
N THR A 198 14.72 -10.54 7.80
CA THR A 198 13.56 -9.95 8.47
C THR A 198 13.05 -10.86 9.59
N ILE A 199 12.89 -12.16 9.32
CA ILE A 199 12.35 -13.09 10.31
C ILE A 199 13.25 -13.13 11.57
N PRO A 200 14.58 -13.33 11.47
CA PRO A 200 15.45 -13.32 12.65
C PRO A 200 15.43 -11.98 13.40
N ALA A 201 15.36 -10.85 12.69
CA ALA A 201 15.28 -9.54 13.33
C ALA A 201 13.98 -9.37 14.13
N LEU A 202 12.84 -9.78 13.56
CA LEU A 202 11.54 -9.72 14.23
C LEU A 202 11.48 -10.64 15.46
N GLU A 203 12.11 -11.82 15.43
CA GLU A 203 12.23 -12.70 16.60
C GLU A 203 13.02 -12.03 17.74
N VAL A 204 14.10 -11.32 17.41
CA VAL A 204 14.86 -10.51 18.39
C VAL A 204 13.98 -9.39 18.95
N TYR A 205 13.24 -8.68 18.09
CA TYR A 205 12.38 -7.57 18.52
C TYR A 205 11.25 -8.06 19.43
N GLU A 206 10.57 -9.15 19.07
CA GLU A 206 9.54 -9.78 19.90
C GLU A 206 10.08 -10.14 21.29
N LYS A 207 11.25 -10.81 21.34
CA LYS A 207 11.90 -11.16 22.61
C LYS A 207 12.20 -9.92 23.46
N GLU A 208 12.71 -8.85 22.86
CA GLU A 208 12.97 -7.62 23.58
C GLU A 208 11.70 -6.93 24.10
N GLN A 209 10.62 -6.97 23.32
CA GLN A 209 9.33 -6.42 23.76
C GLN A 209 8.79 -7.19 24.96
N LEU A 210 8.91 -8.51 24.97
CA LEU A 210 8.55 -9.38 26.09
C LEU A 210 9.41 -9.09 27.34
N GLU A 211 10.72 -8.94 27.18
CA GLU A 211 11.66 -8.66 28.29
C GLU A 211 11.43 -7.26 28.90
N LYS A 212 11.09 -6.27 28.07
CA LYS A 212 10.77 -4.90 28.50
C LYS A 212 9.34 -4.75 29.03
N GLY A 213 8.50 -5.79 28.90
CA GLY A 213 7.09 -5.73 29.27
C GLY A 213 6.25 -4.80 28.38
N LEU A 214 6.65 -4.62 27.12
CA LEU A 214 5.88 -3.88 26.12
C LEU A 214 4.68 -4.68 25.60
N ILE A 215 4.77 -6.00 25.63
CA ILE A 215 3.71 -6.95 25.31
C ILE A 215 3.64 -8.06 26.36
N GLU A 216 2.48 -8.67 26.55
CA GLU A 216 2.25 -9.75 27.50
C GLU A 216 2.88 -11.08 27.03
N LYS A 217 3.37 -11.91 27.98
CA LYS A 217 4.04 -13.18 27.66
C LYS A 217 3.18 -14.22 26.95
N ASP A 218 1.89 -14.23 27.27
CA ASP A 218 0.92 -15.19 26.73
C ASP A 218 0.04 -14.56 25.65
N TRP A 219 0.50 -13.46 25.03
CA TRP A 219 -0.24 -12.78 23.98
C TRP A 219 -0.21 -13.59 22.68
N ASP A 220 -1.40 -14.00 22.20
CA ASP A 220 -1.55 -14.61 20.87
C ASP A 220 -1.69 -13.50 19.81
N PRO A 221 -0.82 -13.41 18.78
CA PRO A 221 -0.90 -12.31 17.83
C PRO A 221 -2.21 -12.31 17.02
N HIS A 222 -2.97 -11.23 17.16
CA HIS A 222 -4.25 -10.99 16.49
C HIS A 222 -4.41 -9.50 16.11
N THR A 223 -5.40 -9.19 15.29
CA THR A 223 -5.73 -7.80 14.93
C THR A 223 -5.97 -6.97 16.19
N LEU A 224 -5.22 -5.88 16.34
CA LEU A 224 -5.31 -4.99 17.50
C LEU A 224 -6.68 -4.29 17.59
N ASP A 225 -7.13 -4.03 18.82
CA ASP A 225 -8.41 -3.39 19.12
C ASP A 225 -8.53 -1.98 18.50
N GLU A 226 -7.46 -1.18 18.55
CA GLU A 226 -7.40 0.17 17.96
C GLU A 226 -6.82 0.18 16.55
N SER A 227 -7.14 -0.81 15.70
CA SER A 227 -6.69 -0.83 14.30
C SER A 227 -6.98 0.50 13.57
N PRO A 228 -5.98 1.16 12.93
CA PRO A 228 -4.66 0.63 12.55
C PRO A 228 -3.50 0.99 13.51
N SER A 229 -3.79 1.45 14.72
CA SER A 229 -2.82 2.04 15.64
C SER A 229 -2.29 1.04 16.67
N PHE A 230 -0.98 1.04 16.92
CA PHE A 230 -0.37 0.35 18.06
C PHE A 230 -0.29 1.26 19.29
N PRO A 231 -0.25 0.73 20.52
CA PRO A 231 -0.12 1.54 21.74
C PRO A 231 1.16 2.41 21.74
N GLY A 232 1.01 3.72 21.95
CA GLY A 232 2.13 4.67 21.97
C GLY A 232 2.51 5.26 20.59
N TRP A 233 1.74 4.98 19.54
CA TRP A 233 2.02 5.50 18.19
C TRP A 233 2.07 7.02 18.10
N ARG A 234 1.24 7.74 18.88
CA ARG A 234 1.18 9.21 18.85
C ARG A 234 2.44 9.84 19.39
N GLU A 235 2.95 9.29 20.50
CA GLU A 235 4.18 9.72 21.15
C GLU A 235 5.38 9.48 20.22
N LYS A 236 5.44 8.30 19.59
CA LYS A 236 6.45 7.99 18.56
C LYS A 236 6.37 8.98 17.39
N TRP A 237 5.18 9.22 16.87
CA TRP A 237 4.97 10.14 15.74
C TRP A 237 5.42 11.56 16.09
N ARG A 238 5.02 12.11 17.25
CA ARG A 238 5.45 13.45 17.71
C ARG A 238 6.97 13.57 17.80
N ARG A 239 7.62 12.58 18.40
CA ARG A 239 9.09 12.50 18.51
C ARG A 239 9.77 12.55 17.14
N GLN A 240 9.19 11.92 16.12
CA GLN A 240 9.72 11.94 14.74
C GLN A 240 9.47 13.27 14.00
N GLN A 241 8.44 14.03 14.37
CA GLN A 241 8.18 15.35 13.79
C GLN A 241 9.09 16.46 14.34
N GLY A 242 9.94 16.16 15.33
CA GLY A 242 10.80 17.17 15.97
C GLY A 242 10.04 18.17 16.85
N VAL A 243 8.85 17.77 17.34
CA VAL A 243 7.98 18.56 18.24
C VAL A 243 8.01 17.99 19.65
#